data_AF-A0A9E4C1Z1-F1
#
_entry.id   AF-A0A9E4C1Z1-F1
#
_cell.length_a   1.000
_cell.length_b   1.000
_cell.length_c   1.000
_cell.angle_alpha   90.00
_cell.angle_beta   90.00
_cell.angle_gamma   90.00
#
_symmetry.space_group_name_H-M   'P 1'
#
loop_
_entity.id
_entity.type
_entity.pdbx_description
1 polymer ?
#
loop_
_entity_poly.entity_id
_entity_poly.type
_entity_poly.pdbx_seq_one_letter_code
_entity_poly.pdbx_strand_id
1 'polypeptide(L)'
;MRKERVCEILELTSKQIAQSRVIAKGNRIRDVRRLVHTYGGRASRWVKKSSPRFEIAGHQYEIHWYEHPDIGRIELKQKRVNPP
;
A
#
# COMPACT_ATOMS: atom_id res chain seq x y z
N MET A 1 17.60 -21.67 17.23
CA MET A 1 16.39 -21.76 16.39
C MET A 1 16.26 -20.45 15.59
N ARG A 2 16.85 -20.40 14.39
CA ARG A 2 16.72 -19.25 13.48
C ARG A 2 15.32 -19.35 12.86
N LYS A 3 14.39 -18.48 13.26
CA LYS A 3 13.16 -18.27 12.49
C LYS A 3 13.60 -17.68 11.15
N GLU A 4 13.67 -18.52 10.13
CA GLU A 4 13.71 -18.09 8.75
C GLU A 4 12.53 -17.13 8.56
N ARG A 5 12.84 -15.84 8.46
CA ARG A 5 11.85 -14.86 8.01
C ARG A 5 11.64 -15.18 6.55
N VAL A 6 10.65 -16.03 6.27
CA VAL A 6 10.00 -16.03 4.97
C VAL A 6 9.56 -14.58 4.80
N CYS A 7 10.30 -13.83 4.00
CA CYS A 7 9.81 -12.57 3.46
C CYS A 7 8.66 -12.99 2.55
N GLU A 8 7.48 -13.21 3.13
CA GLU A 8 6.26 -13.33 2.34
C GLU A 8 6.24 -12.08 1.47
N ILE A 9 6.46 -12.29 0.17
CA ILE A 9 6.23 -11.27 -0.82
C ILE A 9 4.75 -10.93 -0.65
N LEU A 10 4.48 -9.74 -0.13
CA LEU A 10 3.12 -9.24 0.02
C LEU A 10 2.56 -9.03 -1.37
N GLU A 11 1.79 -10.01 -1.87
CA GLU A 11 1.12 -9.93 -3.16
C GLU A 11 -0.30 -9.39 -3.00
N LEU A 12 -0.62 -8.37 -3.79
CA LEU A 12 -1.99 -7.87 -3.92
C LEU A 12 -2.76 -8.74 -4.92
N THR A 13 -3.87 -9.31 -4.48
CA THR A 13 -4.79 -10.01 -5.39
C THR A 13 -5.48 -9.02 -6.33
N SER A 14 -5.89 -9.47 -7.52
CA SER A 14 -6.65 -8.67 -8.48
C SER A 14 -7.92 -8.07 -7.86
N LYS A 15 -8.60 -8.83 -6.98
CA LYS A 15 -9.79 -8.36 -6.24
C LYS A 15 -9.45 -7.20 -5.29
N GLN A 16 -8.36 -7.30 -4.53
CA GLN A 16 -7.93 -6.24 -3.62
C GLN A 16 -7.54 -4.95 -4.37
N ILE A 17 -6.95 -5.07 -5.57
CA ILE A 17 -6.63 -3.94 -6.42
C ILE A 17 -7.91 -3.30 -6.96
N ALA A 18 -8.81 -4.10 -7.53
CA ALA A 18 -10.06 -3.63 -8.14
C ALA A 18 -10.96 -2.92 -7.13
N GLN A 19 -10.98 -3.38 -5.89
CA GLN A 19 -11.79 -2.81 -4.80
C GLN A 19 -11.01 -1.81 -3.92
N SER A 20 -9.81 -1.41 -4.34
CA SER A 20 -9.00 -0.47 -3.58
C SER A 20 -9.58 0.93 -3.57
N ARG A 21 -9.28 1.68 -2.50
CA ARG A 21 -9.65 3.10 -2.37
C ARG A 21 -8.42 3.99 -2.28
N VAL A 22 -8.51 5.20 -2.83
CA VAL A 22 -7.50 6.25 -2.62
C VAL A 22 -7.71 6.86 -1.24
N ILE A 23 -6.67 6.84 -0.40
CA ILE A 23 -6.70 7.40 0.97
C ILE A 23 -5.91 8.71 1.09
N ALA A 24 -5.02 9.01 0.15
CA ALA A 24 -4.37 10.31 0.00
C ALA A 24 -3.87 10.50 -1.44
N LYS A 25 -3.72 11.75 -1.90
CA LYS A 25 -3.23 12.09 -3.24
C LYS A 25 -2.32 13.31 -3.20
N GLY A 26 -1.27 13.28 -4.01
CA GLY A 26 -0.31 14.38 -4.17
C GLY A 26 0.16 14.96 -2.85
N ASN A 27 0.04 16.29 -2.70
CA ASN A 27 0.51 16.98 -1.50
C ASN A 27 -0.23 16.62 -0.21
N ARG A 28 -1.34 15.88 -0.27
CA ARG A 28 -1.99 15.30 0.93
C ARG A 28 -1.30 14.02 1.42
N ILE A 29 -0.40 13.45 0.62
CA ILE A 29 0.51 12.39 1.06
C ILE A 29 1.66 13.06 1.82
N ARG A 30 1.77 12.78 3.12
CA ARG A 30 2.73 13.41 4.03
C ARG A 30 4.18 13.36 3.50
N ASP A 31 4.55 12.24 2.90
CA ASP A 31 5.90 11.95 2.40
C ASP A 31 6.01 12.04 0.87
N VAL A 32 5.12 12.78 0.18
CA VAL A 32 5.14 12.89 -1.29
C VAL A 32 6.48 13.39 -1.83
N ARG A 33 7.16 14.30 -1.11
CA ARG A 33 8.47 14.81 -1.52
C ARG A 33 9.52 13.70 -1.54
N ARG A 34 9.48 12.79 -0.57
CA ARG A 34 10.35 11.61 -0.53
C ARG A 34 10.05 10.69 -1.71
N LEU A 35 8.77 10.44 -2.01
CA LEU A 35 8.37 9.60 -3.15
C LEU A 35 8.90 10.15 -4.47
N VAL A 36 8.75 11.45 -4.70
CA VAL A 36 9.28 12.12 -5.90
C VAL A 36 10.81 12.06 -5.94
N HIS A 37 11.48 12.26 -4.81
CA HIS A 37 12.94 12.21 -4.77
C HIS A 37 13.49 10.79 -5.02
N THR A 38 12.86 9.77 -4.45
CA THR A 38 13.33 8.37 -4.54
C THR A 38 12.93 7.67 -5.83
N TYR A 39 11.69 7.90 -6.29
CA TYR A 39 11.11 7.16 -7.42
C TYR A 39 10.80 8.05 -8.63
N GLY A 40 10.89 9.37 -8.49
CA GLY A 40 10.58 10.32 -9.56
C GLY A 40 9.08 10.61 -9.72
N GLY A 41 8.73 11.08 -10.91
CA GLY A 41 7.36 11.46 -11.26
C GLY A 41 6.91 12.79 -10.66
N ARG A 42 5.66 13.18 -10.96
CA ARG A 42 5.08 14.43 -10.46
C ARG A 42 4.30 14.16 -9.18
N ALA A 43 4.53 14.97 -8.14
CA ALA A 43 3.83 14.85 -6.87
C ALA A 43 2.30 14.68 -7.04
N SER A 44 1.66 15.50 -7.88
CA SER A 44 0.21 15.47 -8.12
C SER A 44 -0.34 14.16 -8.70
N ARG A 45 0.51 13.32 -9.29
CA ARG A 45 0.14 12.03 -9.88
C ARG A 45 0.31 10.86 -8.91
N TRP A 46 0.98 11.05 -7.79
CA TRP A 46 1.08 10.03 -6.74
C TRP A 46 -0.24 9.89 -5.97
N VAL A 47 -0.64 8.64 -5.75
CA VAL A 47 -1.77 8.29 -4.86
C VAL A 47 -1.29 7.28 -3.82
N LYS A 48 -1.84 7.40 -2.61
CA LYS A 48 -1.78 6.36 -1.58
C LYS A 48 -3.08 5.61 -1.61
N LYS A 49 -3.02 4.28 -1.72
CA LYS A 49 -4.19 3.41 -1.77
C LYS A 49 -4.24 2.46 -0.58
N SER A 50 -5.44 1.98 -0.31
CA SER A 50 -5.75 0.93 0.66
C SER A 50 -6.61 -0.13 -0.01
N SER A 51 -6.30 -1.40 0.23
CA SER A 51 -7.21 -2.50 -0.11
C SER A 51 -8.48 -2.44 0.75
N PRO A 52 -9.53 -3.20 0.38
CA PRO A 52 -10.55 -3.61 1.33
C PRO A 52 -9.95 -4.32 2.53
N ARG A 53 -10.72 -4.39 3.62
CA ARG A 53 -10.38 -5.22 4.77
C ARG A 53 -10.48 -6.69 4.38
N PHE A 54 -9.56 -7.49 4.88
CA PHE A 54 -9.57 -8.95 4.76
C PHE A 54 -9.10 -9.59 6.05
N GLU A 55 -9.50 -10.84 6.28
CA GLU A 55 -9.18 -11.56 7.50
C GLU A 55 -8.03 -12.54 7.28
N ILE A 56 -7.11 -12.58 8.24
CA ILE A 56 -6.13 -13.67 8.39
C ILE A 56 -6.18 -14.11 9.85
N ALA A 57 -6.49 -15.38 10.09
CA ALA A 57 -6.50 -16.00 11.42
C ALA A 57 -7.29 -15.17 12.48
N GLY A 58 -8.49 -14.71 12.14
CA GLY A 58 -9.34 -13.92 13.05
C GLY A 58 -8.88 -12.48 13.29
N HIS A 59 -7.93 -11.97 12.47
CA HIS A 59 -7.49 -10.58 12.53
C HIS A 59 -7.76 -9.87 11.21
N GLN A 60 -8.24 -8.64 11.29
CA GLN A 60 -8.56 -7.80 10.13
C GLN A 60 -7.32 -7.02 9.68
N TYR A 61 -7.10 -6.97 8.37
CA TYR A 61 -5.96 -6.29 7.75
C TYR A 61 -6.39 -5.47 6.55
N GLU A 62 -5.61 -4.43 6.24
CA GLU A 62 -5.60 -3.74 4.96
C GLU A 62 -4.17 -3.74 4.41
N ILE A 63 -4.00 -3.77 3.08
CA ILE A 63 -2.72 -3.52 2.43
C ILE A 63 -2.72 -2.08 1.94
N HIS A 64 -1.69 -1.31 2.31
CA HIS A 64 -1.48 0.08 1.90
C HIS A 64 -0.28 0.15 0.95
N TRP A 65 -0.35 0.99 -0.08
CA TRP A 65 0.75 1.20 -1.02
C TRP A 65 0.71 2.60 -1.63
N TYR A 66 1.79 2.98 -2.30
CA TYR A 66 1.82 4.13 -3.18
C TYR A 66 1.77 3.70 -4.63
N GLU A 67 1.08 4.48 -5.46
CA GLU A 67 0.94 4.20 -6.89
C GLU A 67 1.11 5.47 -7.69
N HIS A 68 1.86 5.37 -8.78
CA HIS A 68 2.00 6.40 -9.80
C HIS A 68 1.79 5.75 -11.17
N PRO A 69 1.02 6.37 -12.10
CA PRO A 69 0.63 5.70 -13.34
C PRO A 69 1.80 5.21 -14.20
N ASP A 70 2.91 5.96 -14.22
CA ASP A 70 4.08 5.62 -15.05
C ASP A 70 5.14 4.77 -14.31
N ILE A 71 5.00 4.60 -12.98
CA ILE A 71 6.00 3.90 -12.13
C ILE A 71 5.42 2.58 -11.59
N GLY A 72 4.11 2.50 -11.42
CA GLY A 72 3.43 1.35 -10.82
C GLY A 72 3.26 1.49 -9.31
N ARG A 73 3.14 0.33 -8.64
CA ARG A 73 2.87 0.22 -7.19
C ARG A 73 4.16 -0.04 -6.43
N ILE A 74 4.39 0.72 -5.36
CA ILE A 74 5.59 0.60 -4.54
C ILE A 74 5.23 0.63 -3.04
N GLU A 75 6.16 0.12 -2.24
CA GLU A 75 6.08 0.09 -0.77
C GLU A 75 4.76 -0.50 -0.23
N LEU A 76 4.43 -1.71 -0.69
CA LEU A 76 3.28 -2.45 -0.18
C LEU A 76 3.49 -2.78 1.30
N LYS A 77 2.49 -2.49 2.13
CA LYS A 77 2.53 -2.73 3.57
C LYS A 77 1.20 -3.27 4.07
N GLN A 78 1.22 -4.45 4.66
CA GLN A 78 0.09 -4.96 5.44
C GLN A 78 -0.01 -4.23 6.77
N LYS A 79 -1.22 -3.79 7.11
CA LYS A 79 -1.55 -3.10 8.34
C LYS A 79 -2.71 -3.82 9.01
N ARG A 80 -2.50 -4.29 10.25
CA ARG A 80 -3.60 -4.76 11.10
C ARG A 80 -4.51 -3.58 11.43
N VAL A 81 -5.81 -3.80 11.29
CA VAL A 81 -6.84 -2.82 11.63
C VAL A 81 -7.71 -3.40 12.74
N ASN A 82 -8.15 -2.53 13.65
CA ASN A 82 -9.10 -2.95 14.66
C ASN A 82 -10.46 -3.23 13.98
N PRO A 83 -11.22 -4.21 14.50
CA PRO A 83 -12.63 -4.30 14.16
C PRO A 83 -13.31 -2.95 14.45
N PRO A 84 -14.34 -2.60 13.66
CA PRO A 84 -15.13 -1.39 13.91
C PRO A 84 -15.79 -1.42 15.28
#